data_AF-A0A969GPE5-F1
#
_entry.id   AF-A0A969GPE5-F1
#
_cell.length_a   1.000
_cell.length_b   1.000
_cell.length_c   1.000
_cell.angle_alpha   90.00
_cell.angle_beta   90.00
_cell.angle_gamma   90.00
#
_symmetry.space_group_name_H-M   'P 1'
#
loop_
_entity.id
_entity.type
_entity.pdbx_description
1 polymer ?
#
loop_
_entity_poly.entity_id
_entity_poly.type
_entity_poly.pdbx_seq_one_letter_code
_entity_poly.pdbx_strand_id
1 'polypeptide(L)'
;MKFEALLELVGDEPLFDTSLLLAGDAQRAKIQRQLARWQRSGHVLQVRRGLYSLAPPYRRRTPHPFLVANRMVKASYVSCQSALAWYGLIPEYTPVTVSVTTMRPAPGRLYLGSIVFGMSNQTSGLAIIWCR
;
A
#
# COMPACT_ATOMS: atom_id res chain seq x y z
N MET A 1 12.74 19.65 8.66
CA MET A 1 11.73 20.03 7.66
C MET A 1 10.46 20.49 8.37
N LYS A 2 9.79 21.53 7.87
CA LYS A 2 8.44 21.94 8.33
C LYS A 2 7.38 21.01 7.71
N PHE A 3 6.16 20.99 8.25
CA PHE A 3 5.09 20.16 7.71
C PHE A 3 4.60 20.63 6.33
N GLU A 4 4.57 21.94 6.08
CA GLU A 4 4.20 22.51 4.77
C GLU A 4 5.12 22.01 3.65
N ALA A 5 6.42 21.97 3.90
CA ALA A 5 7.39 21.41 2.96
C ALA A 5 7.16 19.91 2.67
N LEU A 6 6.57 19.15 3.60
CA LEU A 6 6.14 17.77 3.33
C LEU A 6 4.97 17.75 2.33
N LEU A 7 3.99 18.65 2.51
CA LEU A 7 2.82 18.71 1.63
C LEU A 7 3.20 19.07 0.20
N GLU A 8 4.15 19.99 0.03
CA GLU A 8 4.70 20.34 -1.29
C GLU A 8 5.49 19.18 -1.90
N LEU A 9 6.31 18.49 -1.10
CA LEU A 9 7.13 17.37 -1.58
C LEU A 9 6.28 16.16 -2.00
N VAL A 10 5.24 15.83 -1.23
CA VAL A 10 4.34 14.71 -1.50
C VAL A 10 3.39 15.06 -2.65
N GLY A 11 2.98 16.34 -2.75
CA GLY A 11 2.10 16.83 -3.80
C GLY A 11 0.79 16.05 -3.84
N ASP A 12 0.52 15.39 -4.97
CA ASP A 12 -0.71 14.64 -5.21
C ASP A 12 -0.57 13.13 -4.92
N GLU A 13 0.60 12.67 -4.47
CA GLU A 13 0.83 11.27 -4.15
C GLU A 13 0.11 10.89 -2.84
N PRO A 14 -0.85 9.95 -2.84
CA PRO A 14 -1.65 9.64 -1.65
C PRO A 14 -0.89 8.74 -0.64
N LEU A 15 0.18 8.10 -1.08
CA LEU A 15 1.04 7.20 -0.31
C LEU A 15 2.51 7.47 -0.61
N PHE A 16 3.30 7.82 0.40
CA PHE A 16 4.72 8.11 0.23
C PHE A 16 5.60 7.22 1.11
N ASP A 17 6.75 6.82 0.56
CA ASP A 17 7.77 6.08 1.29
C ASP A 17 8.70 7.03 2.06
N THR A 18 9.28 6.55 3.16
CA THR A 18 10.28 7.30 3.93
C THR A 18 11.51 7.65 3.11
N SER A 19 11.81 6.88 2.06
CA SER A 19 12.90 7.17 1.13
C SER A 19 12.73 8.51 0.41
N LEU A 20 11.49 8.95 0.15
CA LEU A 20 11.21 10.27 -0.44
C LEU A 20 11.78 11.39 0.44
N LEU A 21 11.68 11.23 1.76
CA LEU A 21 12.17 12.21 2.74
C LEU A 21 13.67 12.15 2.94
N LEU A 22 14.29 11.00 2.63
CA LEU A 22 15.73 10.76 2.75
C LEU A 22 16.51 11.20 1.50
N ALA A 23 15.82 11.64 0.45
CA ALA A 23 16.47 12.09 -0.79
C ALA A 23 17.20 13.44 -0.67
N GLY A 24 17.11 14.13 0.48
CA GLY A 24 17.91 15.31 0.80
C GLY A 24 18.93 15.06 1.92
N ASP A 25 19.65 16.10 2.35
CA ASP A 25 20.72 16.05 3.38
C ASP A 25 20.24 15.77 4.82
N ALA A 26 19.03 15.24 4.97
CA ALA A 26 18.39 15.03 6.25
C ALA A 26 18.83 13.70 6.88
N GLN A 27 19.40 13.79 8.08
CA GLN A 27 19.77 12.62 8.88
C GLN A 27 18.55 11.74 9.19
N ARG A 28 18.65 10.42 8.92
CA ARG A 28 17.55 9.44 9.08
C ARG A 28 16.88 9.48 10.46
N ALA A 29 17.66 9.60 11.54
CA ALA A 29 17.15 9.65 12.90
C ALA A 29 16.29 10.91 13.19
N LYS A 30 16.57 12.02 12.50
CA LYS A 30 15.77 13.25 12.61
C LYS A 30 14.42 13.07 11.92
N ILE A 31 14.41 12.50 10.71
CA ILE A 31 13.17 12.23 9.96
C ILE A 31 12.27 11.26 10.70
N GLN A 32 12.81 10.16 11.24
CA GLN A 32 12.02 9.19 12.00
C GLN A 32 11.33 9.83 13.22
N ARG A 33 12.04 10.70 13.96
CA ARG A 33 11.45 11.46 15.06
C ARG A 33 10.37 12.42 14.60
N GLN A 34 10.55 13.08 13.46
CA GLN A 34 9.54 13.97 12.87
C GLN A 34 8.29 13.21 12.44
N LEU A 35 8.44 12.09 11.73
CA LEU A 35 7.33 11.22 11.33
C LEU A 35 6.56 10.70 12.55
N ALA A 36 7.26 10.22 13.58
CA ALA A 36 6.62 9.77 14.81
C ALA A 36 5.84 10.89 15.50
N ARG A 37 6.37 12.12 15.53
CA ARG A 37 5.66 13.30 16.05
C ARG A 37 4.41 13.60 15.22
N TRP A 38 4.50 13.61 13.89
CA TRP A 38 3.37 13.86 13.00
C TRP A 38 2.29 12.79 13.12
N GLN A 39 2.70 11.53 13.25
CA GLN A 39 1.81 10.40 13.51
C GLN A 39 1.04 10.58 14.82
N ARG A 40 1.71 10.95 15.92
CA ARG A 40 1.05 11.20 17.22
C ARG A 40 0.07 12.37 17.16
N SER A 41 0.39 13.39 16.38
CA SER A 41 -0.50 14.54 16.17
C SER A 41 -1.62 14.30 15.14
N GLY A 42 -1.70 13.11 14.53
CA GLY A 42 -2.76 12.77 13.57
C GLY A 42 -2.60 13.39 12.17
N HIS A 43 -1.46 14.01 11.84
CA HIS A 43 -1.23 14.57 10.50
C HIS A 43 -0.92 13.50 9.45
N VAL A 44 -0.28 12.40 9.87
CA VAL A 44 0.20 11.34 9.00
C VAL A 44 -0.24 10.00 9.57
N LEU A 45 -0.72 9.11 8.71
CA LEU A 45 -1.13 7.75 9.03
C LEU A 45 -0.05 6.78 8.55
N GLN A 46 0.38 5.88 9.43
CA GLN A 46 1.30 4.82 9.05
C GLN A 46 0.53 3.65 8.46
N VAL A 47 0.83 3.30 7.21
CA VAL A 47 0.18 2.23 6.47
C VAL A 47 0.94 0.91 6.64
N ARG A 48 2.27 0.97 6.47
CA ARG A 48 3.22 -0.08 6.90
C ARG A 48 4.52 0.56 7.34
N ARG A 49 5.45 -0.24 7.87
CA ARG A 49 6.80 0.26 8.18
C ARG A 49 7.43 0.87 6.92
N GLY A 50 7.76 2.16 7.00
CA GLY A 50 8.35 2.93 5.91
C GLY A 50 7.37 3.51 4.89
N LEU A 51 6.06 3.19 4.96
CA LEU A 51 5.03 3.71 4.06
C LEU A 51 3.97 4.47 4.86
N TYR A 52 3.70 5.69 4.44
CA TYR A 52 2.81 6.60 5.13
C TYR A 52 1.79 7.21 4.17
N SER A 53 0.65 7.63 4.72
CA SER A 53 -0.38 8.40 4.01
C SER A 53 -0.64 9.68 4.78
N LEU A 54 -1.01 10.75 4.08
CA LEU A 54 -1.54 11.95 4.73
C LEU A 54 -2.92 11.65 5.32
N ALA A 55 -3.15 12.11 6.54
CA ALA A 55 -4.47 12.04 7.16
C ALA A 55 -5.41 13.09 6.53
N PRO A 56 -6.72 12.83 6.44
CA PRO A 56 -7.70 13.90 6.22
C PRO A 56 -7.55 14.97 7.33
N PRO A 57 -7.59 16.28 7.03
CA PRO A 57 -7.95 16.95 5.76
C PRO A 57 -6.76 17.25 4.82
N TYR A 58 -5.52 16.94 5.20
CA TYR A 58 -4.32 17.32 4.41
C TYR A 58 -4.14 16.50 3.14
N ARG A 59 -4.89 15.42 3.00
CA ARG A 59 -4.86 14.53 1.84
C ARG A 59 -5.59 15.18 0.66
N ARG A 60 -4.90 15.36 -0.47
CA ARG A 60 -5.49 15.88 -1.71
C ARG A 60 -6.34 14.85 -2.47
N ARG A 61 -5.91 13.59 -2.50
CA ARG A 61 -6.62 12.49 -3.18
C ARG A 61 -6.75 11.27 -2.28
N THR A 62 -7.93 10.66 -2.26
CA THR A 62 -8.15 9.38 -1.58
C THR A 62 -7.45 8.26 -2.36
N PRO A 63 -6.55 7.47 -1.72
CA PRO A 63 -5.88 6.37 -2.40
C PRO A 63 -6.89 5.30 -2.83
N HIS A 64 -6.80 4.89 -4.09
CA HIS A 64 -7.57 3.74 -4.57
C HIS A 64 -7.08 2.45 -3.88
N PRO A 65 -7.96 1.50 -3.52
CA PRO A 65 -7.57 0.25 -2.85
C PRO A 65 -6.45 -0.52 -3.58
N PHE A 66 -6.44 -0.50 -4.91
CA PHE A 66 -5.41 -1.17 -5.72
C PHE A 66 -4.04 -0.54 -5.57
N LEU A 67 -3.97 0.79 -5.45
CA LEU A 67 -2.73 1.50 -5.21
C LEU A 67 -2.18 1.14 -3.82
N VAL A 68 -3.07 1.07 -2.83
CA VAL A 68 -2.69 0.62 -1.47
C VAL A 68 -2.17 -0.81 -1.53
N ALA A 69 -2.88 -1.74 -2.17
CA ALA A 69 -2.47 -3.14 -2.29
C ALA A 69 -1.07 -3.28 -2.91
N ASN A 70 -0.82 -2.62 -4.02
CA ASN A 70 0.47 -2.67 -4.71
C ASN A 70 1.63 -2.09 -3.87
N ARG A 71 1.37 -1.04 -3.05
CA ARG A 71 2.42 -0.41 -2.21
C ARG A 71 2.64 -1.13 -0.88
N MET A 72 1.67 -1.93 -0.43
CA MET A 72 1.76 -2.72 0.80
C MET A 72 2.83 -3.82 0.70
N VAL A 73 2.77 -4.61 -0.37
CA VAL A 73 3.67 -5.75 -0.57
C VAL A 73 4.51 -5.51 -1.81
N LYS A 74 5.84 -5.47 -1.65
CA LYS A 74 6.74 -5.33 -2.79
C LYS A 74 6.57 -6.51 -3.74
N ALA A 75 6.69 -6.28 -5.04
CA ALA A 75 6.45 -7.30 -6.07
C ALA A 75 5.10 -8.01 -5.93
N SER A 76 4.08 -7.28 -5.45
CA SER A 76 2.69 -7.72 -5.54
C SER A 76 1.97 -6.98 -6.66
N TYR A 77 0.99 -7.65 -7.25
CA TYR A 77 0.11 -7.07 -8.27
C TYR A 77 -1.33 -7.49 -8.00
N VAL A 78 -2.29 -6.60 -8.26
CA VAL A 78 -3.73 -6.91 -8.18
C VAL A 78 -4.09 -7.93 -9.28
N SER A 79 -4.79 -9.00 -8.90
CA SER A 79 -5.08 -10.14 -9.78
C SER A 79 -6.44 -10.76 -9.44
N CYS A 80 -6.72 -11.94 -10.02
CA CYS A 80 -7.93 -12.74 -9.82
C CYS A 80 -9.22 -11.93 -10.09
N GLN A 81 -10.27 -12.18 -9.31
CA GLN A 81 -11.57 -11.54 -9.48
C GLN A 81 -11.48 -10.01 -9.43
N SER A 82 -10.61 -9.41 -8.61
CA SER A 82 -10.49 -7.96 -8.52
C SER A 82 -9.97 -7.33 -9.81
N ALA A 83 -9.05 -8.00 -10.51
CA ALA A 83 -8.57 -7.54 -11.81
C ALA A 83 -9.64 -7.76 -12.89
N LEU A 84 -10.31 -8.91 -12.90
CA LEU A 84 -11.38 -9.21 -13.87
C LEU A 84 -12.55 -8.23 -13.74
N ALA A 85 -12.98 -7.94 -12.51
CA ALA A 85 -14.05 -6.98 -12.23
C ALA A 85 -13.66 -5.56 -12.65
N TRP A 86 -12.39 -5.17 -12.42
CA TRP A 86 -11.87 -3.87 -12.86
C TRP A 86 -11.93 -3.68 -14.38
N TYR A 87 -11.65 -4.74 -15.13
CA TYR A 87 -11.75 -4.73 -16.59
C TYR A 87 -13.16 -5.04 -17.13
N GLY A 88 -14.15 -5.25 -16.26
CA GLY A 88 -15.52 -5.59 -16.66
C GLY A 88 -15.66 -6.96 -17.32
N LEU A 89 -14.69 -7.87 -17.11
CA LEU A 89 -14.72 -9.24 -17.65
C LEU A 89 -15.68 -10.14 -16.89
N ILE A 90 -16.05 -9.75 -15.66
CA ILE A 90 -17.05 -10.41 -14.84
C ILE A 90 -18.06 -9.35 -14.34
N PRO A 91 -19.37 -9.67 -14.27
CA PRO A 91 -20.39 -8.76 -13.76
C PRO A 91 -20.39 -8.66 -12.23
N GLU A 92 -19.77 -9.60 -11.53
CA GLU A 92 -19.78 -9.65 -10.07
C GLU A 92 -18.92 -8.53 -9.45
N TYR A 93 -19.50 -7.86 -8.44
CA TYR A 93 -18.76 -6.89 -7.63
C TYR A 93 -17.83 -7.59 -6.64
N THR A 94 -16.55 -7.22 -6.64
CA THR A 94 -15.56 -7.76 -5.70
C THR A 94 -15.30 -6.76 -4.57
N PRO A 95 -15.82 -6.97 -3.34
CA PRO A 95 -15.61 -6.06 -2.21
C PRO A 95 -14.18 -6.10 -1.67
N VAL A 96 -13.44 -7.17 -1.98
CA VAL A 96 -12.08 -7.42 -1.51
C VAL A 96 -11.11 -7.26 -2.67
N THR A 97 -10.02 -6.52 -2.46
CA THR A 97 -8.91 -6.44 -3.41
C THR A 97 -8.00 -7.64 -3.22
N VAL A 98 -7.95 -8.51 -4.23
CA VAL A 98 -7.08 -9.68 -4.28
C VAL A 98 -5.82 -9.32 -5.05
N SER A 99 -4.67 -9.64 -4.46
CA SER A 99 -3.37 -9.42 -5.05
C SER A 99 -2.51 -10.65 -4.90
N VAL A 100 -1.55 -10.82 -5.81
CA VAL A 100 -0.67 -11.99 -5.85
C VAL A 100 0.78 -11.52 -5.73
N THR A 101 1.58 -12.26 -4.97
CA THR A 101 3.02 -12.00 -4.83
C THR A 101 3.85 -13.27 -5.02
N THR A 102 5.09 -13.10 -5.47
CA THR A 102 6.09 -14.17 -5.61
C THR A 102 7.01 -14.28 -4.39
N MET A 103 6.87 -13.39 -3.40
CA MET A 103 7.70 -13.43 -2.19
C MET A 103 7.39 -14.64 -1.30
N ARG A 104 8.38 -15.04 -0.50
CA ARG A 104 8.24 -16.14 0.47
C ARG A 104 7.02 -15.90 1.36
N PRO A 105 6.15 -16.92 1.57
CA PRO A 105 4.98 -16.75 2.42
C PRO A 105 5.41 -16.42 3.84
N ALA A 106 4.87 -15.31 4.36
CA ALA A 106 4.70 -15.18 5.79
C ALA A 106 3.60 -16.18 6.21
N PRO A 107 3.75 -16.90 7.34
CA PRO A 107 2.71 -17.80 7.80
C PRO A 107 1.46 -16.98 8.16
N GLY A 108 0.44 -17.02 7.29
CA GLY A 108 -0.86 -16.38 7.50
C GLY A 108 -1.37 -15.61 6.28
N ARG A 109 -2.71 -15.52 6.18
CA ARG A 109 -3.35 -14.62 5.21
C ARG A 109 -3.19 -13.21 5.77
N LEU A 110 -2.48 -12.33 5.05
CA LEU A 110 -2.32 -10.95 5.48
C LEU A 110 -3.61 -10.19 5.16
N TYR A 111 -4.56 -10.22 6.09
CA TYR A 111 -5.77 -9.41 6.01
C TYR A 111 -5.43 -8.00 6.50
N LEU A 112 -5.27 -7.05 5.58
CA LEU A 112 -5.19 -5.64 5.92
C LEU A 112 -6.45 -4.94 5.40
N GLY A 113 -7.47 -4.84 6.25
CA GLY A 113 -8.78 -4.36 5.86
C GLY A 113 -9.41 -5.27 4.79
N SER A 114 -9.76 -4.70 3.64
CA SER A 114 -10.35 -5.40 2.48
C SER A 114 -9.32 -5.91 1.46
N ILE A 115 -8.03 -6.02 1.81
CA ILE A 115 -6.98 -6.47 0.88
C ILE A 115 -6.49 -7.86 1.29
N VAL A 116 -6.46 -8.78 0.33
CA VAL A 116 -5.97 -10.16 0.50
C VAL A 116 -4.81 -10.42 -0.45
N PHE A 117 -3.75 -11.06 0.08
CA PHE A 117 -2.58 -11.47 -0.69
C PHE A 117 -2.56 -13.00 -0.86
N GLY A 118 -2.49 -13.46 -2.11
CA GLY A 118 -2.34 -14.86 -2.52
C GLY A 118 -0.98 -15.14 -3.19
N MET A 119 -0.65 -16.41 -3.40
CA MET A 119 0.61 -16.84 -4.00
C MET A 119 0.42 -17.28 -5.46
N SER A 120 1.36 -16.94 -6.34
CA SER A 120 1.52 -17.59 -7.65
C SER A 120 2.64 -18.63 -7.56
N ASN A 121 2.36 -19.81 -7.00
CA ASN A 121 3.34 -20.89 -7.02
C ASN A 121 3.28 -21.58 -8.40
N GLN A 122 4.17 -21.22 -9.33
CA GLN A 122 4.25 -21.89 -10.64
C GLN A 122 4.88 -23.30 -10.58
N THR A 123 5.24 -23.82 -9.41
CA THR A 123 5.83 -25.16 -9.22
C THR A 123 4.88 -26.20 -8.60
N SER A 124 3.58 -25.98 -8.59
CA SER A 124 2.62 -27.02 -8.21
C SER A 124 1.34 -26.81 -8.99
N GLY A 125 0.88 -27.83 -9.73
CA GLY A 125 -0.34 -27.83 -10.55
C GLY A 125 -1.67 -27.67 -9.79
N LEU A 126 -1.68 -26.88 -8.72
CA LEU A 126 -2.82 -26.62 -7.82
C LEU A 126 -3.16 -25.11 -7.73
N ALA A 127 -2.38 -24.21 -8.34
CA ALA A 127 -2.61 -22.76 -8.27
C ALA A 127 -3.94 -22.31 -8.93
N ILE A 128 -4.53 -23.13 -9.80
CA ILE A 128 -5.80 -22.85 -10.48
C ILE A 128 -7.00 -23.05 -9.54
N ILE A 129 -6.86 -23.81 -8.45
CA ILE A 129 -7.98 -24.10 -7.54
C ILE A 129 -8.38 -22.88 -6.69
N TRP A 130 -7.53 -21.85 -6.59
CA TRP A 130 -7.79 -20.67 -5.76
C TRP A 130 -8.53 -19.52 -6.47
N CYS A 131 -8.96 -19.73 -7.71
CA CYS A 131 -9.76 -18.77 -8.49
C CYS A 131 -11.15 -19.31 -8.87
N ARG A 132 -11.66 -20.31 -8.12
CA ARG A 132 -13.01 -20.85 -8.29
C ARG A 132 -13.77 -20.79 -6.97
#